data_AF-A0A194AN74-F1
#
_entry.id   AF-A0A194AN74-F1
#
_cell.length_a   1.000
_cell.length_b   1.000
_cell.length_c   1.000
_cell.angle_alpha   90.00
_cell.angle_beta   90.00
_cell.angle_gamma   90.00
#
_symmetry.space_group_name_H-M   'P 1'
#
loop_
_entity.id
_entity.type
_entity.pdbx_description
1 polymer ?
#
loop_
_entity_poly.entity_id
_entity_poly.type
_entity_poly.pdbx_seq_one_letter_code
_entity_poly.pdbx_strand_id
1 'polypeptide(L)'
;MDCATEAAMNKYYKNFDSDMCMYTTTKWEMDYIGESGAGDLLDVVTWQSNDDARIISFSIQLNKREIFRATSVFELQKQISPVKRHRNAKL
;
A
#
# COMPACT_ATOMS: atom_id res chain seq x y z
N MET A 1 -6.97 -2.88 -3.20
CA MET A 1 -6.73 -1.88 -2.14
C MET A 1 -7.28 -2.41 -0.82
N ASP A 2 -8.51 -2.92 -0.84
CA ASP A 2 -9.18 -3.55 0.31
C ASP A 2 -8.34 -4.63 1.01
N CYS A 3 -7.68 -5.50 0.27
CA CYS A 3 -6.79 -6.52 0.82
C CYS A 3 -5.60 -5.94 1.63
N ALA A 4 -5.05 -4.79 1.21
CA ALA A 4 -3.95 -4.13 1.91
C ALA A 4 -4.45 -3.41 3.17
N THR A 5 -5.63 -2.78 3.08
CA THR A 5 -6.30 -2.17 4.24
C THR A 5 -6.71 -3.22 5.27
N GLU A 6 -7.26 -4.34 4.84
CA GLU A 6 -7.58 -5.47 5.72
C GLU A 6 -6.33 -6.05 6.38
N ALA A 7 -5.22 -6.18 5.64
CA ALA A 7 -3.95 -6.63 6.19
C ALA A 7 -3.42 -5.67 7.28
N ALA A 8 -3.52 -4.35 7.05
CA ALA A 8 -3.17 -3.33 8.03
C ALA A 8 -4.06 -3.41 9.28
N MET A 9 -5.38 -3.45 9.11
CA MET A 9 -6.35 -3.52 10.21
C MET A 9 -6.21 -4.81 11.05
N ASN A 10 -5.82 -5.92 10.42
CA ASN A 10 -5.56 -7.19 11.09
C ASN A 10 -4.14 -7.28 11.72
N LYS A 11 -3.38 -6.18 11.72
CA LYS A 11 -2.04 -6.09 12.33
C LYS A 11 -0.98 -6.98 11.69
N TYR A 12 -1.14 -7.31 10.41
CA TYR A 12 -0.07 -7.98 9.65
C TYR A 12 1.10 -7.04 9.36
N TYR A 13 0.88 -5.73 9.45
CA TYR A 13 1.94 -4.73 9.44
C TYR A 13 2.03 -4.06 10.81
N LYS A 14 3.25 -3.93 11.32
CA LYS A 14 3.54 -3.43 12.67
C LYS A 14 3.19 -1.94 12.84
N ASN A 15 3.32 -1.16 11.76
CA ASN A 15 3.25 0.30 11.79
C ASN A 15 2.11 0.87 10.92
N PHE A 16 1.27 0.02 10.36
CA PHE A 16 0.10 0.42 9.59
C PHE A 16 -1.12 -0.18 10.27
N ASP A 17 -1.89 0.67 10.97
CA ASP A 17 -3.00 0.29 11.85
C ASP A 17 -4.34 0.87 11.39
N SER A 18 -4.35 1.55 10.24
CA SER A 18 -5.50 2.22 9.67
C SER A 18 -5.60 1.93 8.17
N ASP A 19 -6.59 2.54 7.51
CA ASP A 19 -6.76 2.41 6.07
C ASP A 19 -5.46 2.75 5.34
N MET A 20 -4.98 1.84 4.49
CA MET A 20 -3.76 2.04 3.70
C MET A 20 -3.83 3.29 2.82
N CYS A 21 -5.04 3.77 2.49
CA CYS A 21 -5.26 5.03 1.79
C CYS A 21 -4.79 6.28 2.57
N MET A 22 -4.58 6.18 3.89
CA MET A 22 -4.08 7.27 4.73
C MET A 22 -2.56 7.47 4.62
N TYR A 23 -1.87 6.55 3.94
CA TYR A 23 -0.43 6.58 3.76
C TYR A 23 -0.12 6.87 2.29
N THR A 24 0.70 7.89 2.03
CA THR A 24 1.17 8.21 0.68
C THR A 24 2.35 7.33 0.32
N THR A 25 2.33 6.71 -0.85
CA THR A 25 3.54 6.11 -1.41
C THR A 25 4.46 7.18 -1.99
N THR A 26 5.71 7.20 -1.53
CA THR A 26 6.74 8.14 -2.03
C THR A 26 7.63 7.52 -3.11
N LYS A 27 7.80 6.20 -3.09
CA LYS A 27 8.65 5.49 -4.05
C LYS A 27 8.06 4.12 -4.37
N TRP A 28 8.17 3.72 -5.64
CA TRP A 28 7.90 2.39 -6.12
C TRP A 28 9.14 1.80 -6.80
N GLU A 29 9.41 0.53 -6.50
CA GLU A 29 10.31 -0.32 -7.26
C GLU A 29 9.53 -1.56 -7.69
N MET A 30 9.59 -1.91 -8.98
CA MET A 30 8.79 -2.98 -9.55
C MET A 30 9.67 -3.84 -10.47
N ASP A 31 9.59 -5.15 -10.28
CA ASP A 31 10.23 -6.15 -11.13
C ASP A 31 9.16 -6.97 -11.84
N TYR A 32 9.15 -6.89 -13.16
CA TYR A 32 8.30 -7.71 -14.01
C TYR A 32 9.08 -8.94 -14.48
N ILE A 33 8.58 -10.13 -14.13
CA ILE A 33 9.30 -11.40 -14.33
C ILE A 33 8.57 -12.28 -15.35
N GLY A 34 7.24 -12.20 -15.40
CA GLY A 34 6.43 -13.00 -16.30
C GLY A 34 4.98 -12.57 -16.33
N GLU A 35 4.17 -13.32 -17.08
CA GLU A 35 2.78 -12.98 -17.37
C GLU A 35 1.83 -14.05 -16.81
N SER A 36 0.55 -13.70 -16.74
CA SER A 36 -0.55 -14.62 -16.43
C SER A 36 -1.68 -14.43 -17.43
N GLY A 37 -2.44 -15.49 -17.69
CA GLY A 37 -3.62 -15.46 -18.54
C GLY A 37 -4.89 -15.06 -17.79
N ALA A 38 -5.92 -14.70 -18.55
CA ALA A 38 -7.24 -14.50 -17.98
C ALA A 38 -7.79 -15.82 -17.42
N GLY A 39 -8.28 -15.79 -16.18
CA GLY A 39 -8.80 -16.97 -15.48
C GLY A 39 -7.75 -17.71 -14.66
N ASP A 40 -6.47 -17.31 -14.72
CA ASP A 40 -5.45 -17.85 -13.83
C ASP A 40 -5.72 -17.44 -12.38
N LEU A 41 -5.50 -18.37 -11.45
CA LEU A 41 -5.53 -18.09 -10.03
C LEU A 41 -4.14 -17.60 -9.59
N LEU A 42 -4.10 -16.39 -9.02
CA LEU A 42 -2.88 -15.75 -8.56
C LEU A 42 -2.86 -15.67 -7.04
N ASP A 43 -1.72 -16.01 -6.47
CA ASP A 43 -1.44 -15.79 -5.06
C ASP A 43 -0.73 -14.45 -4.89
N VAL A 44 -1.25 -13.58 -4.02
CA VAL A 44 -0.59 -12.33 -3.65
C VAL A 44 -0.05 -12.47 -2.23
N VAL A 45 1.27 -12.36 -2.10
CA VAL A 45 1.94 -12.40 -0.80
C VAL A 45 2.49 -11.02 -0.52
N THR A 46 2.27 -10.52 0.70
CA THR A 46 2.75 -9.21 1.12
C THR A 46 3.42 -9.29 2.48
N TRP A 47 4.42 -8.45 2.69
CA TRP A 47 5.16 -8.39 3.94
C TRP A 47 5.73 -6.98 4.13
N GLN A 48 5.96 -6.65 5.40
CA GLN A 48 6.66 -5.44 5.79
C GLN A 48 8.16 -5.74 5.92
N SER A 49 9.02 -4.81 5.52
CA SER A 49 10.46 -4.95 5.76
C SER A 49 10.77 -4.91 7.27
N ASN A 50 11.75 -5.73 7.67
CA ASN A 50 12.25 -5.73 9.05
C ASN A 50 13.21 -4.57 9.32
N ASP A 51 13.88 -4.04 8.28
CA ASP A 51 14.89 -2.99 8.42
C ASP A 51 14.27 -1.59 8.39
N ASP A 52 13.22 -1.41 7.60
CA ASP A 52 12.47 -0.15 7.53
C ASP A 52 10.97 -0.44 7.46
N ALA A 53 10.30 -0.15 8.57
CA ALA A 53 8.87 -0.38 8.72
C ALA A 53 8.00 0.49 7.81
N ARG A 54 8.56 1.46 7.08
CA ARG A 54 7.83 2.21 6.04
C ARG A 54 7.71 1.44 4.73
N ILE A 55 8.48 0.36 4.59
CA ILE A 55 8.57 -0.41 3.36
C ILE A 55 7.61 -1.60 3.46
N ILE A 56 6.67 -1.65 2.52
CA ILE A 56 5.84 -2.83 2.27
C ILE A 56 6.17 -3.34 0.88
N SER A 57 6.36 -4.65 0.79
CA SER A 57 6.57 -5.36 -0.46
C SER A 57 5.41 -6.33 -0.71
N PHE A 58 5.18 -6.64 -1.97
CA PHE A 58 4.36 -7.76 -2.36
C PHE A 58 4.92 -8.48 -3.57
N SER A 59 4.57 -9.76 -3.68
CA SER A 59 4.82 -10.59 -4.84
C SER A 59 3.52 -11.20 -5.34
N ILE A 60 3.41 -11.31 -6.67
CA ILE A 60 2.33 -12.03 -7.34
C ILE A 60 2.93 -13.34 -7.86
N GLN A 61 2.28 -14.45 -7.52
CA GLN A 61 2.72 -15.79 -7.86
C GLN A 61 1.65 -16.50 -8.68
N LEU A 62 2.09 -17.14 -9.77
CA LEU A 62 1.29 -18.07 -10.55
C LEU A 62 1.86 -19.47 -10.30
N ASN A 63 1.04 -20.38 -9.76
CA ASN A 63 1.46 -21.75 -9.43
C ASN A 63 2.76 -21.79 -8.59
N LYS A 64 2.84 -20.94 -7.55
CA LYS A 64 4.02 -20.77 -6.66
C LYS A 64 5.28 -20.21 -7.33
N ARG A 65 5.21 -19.81 -8.60
CA ARG A 65 6.29 -19.10 -9.30
C ARG A 65 5.99 -17.61 -9.27
N GLU A 66 6.95 -16.81 -8.81
CA GLU A 66 6.83 -15.35 -8.85
C GLU A 66 6.84 -14.85 -10.30
N ILE A 67 5.87 -13.99 -10.63
CA ILE A 67 5.72 -13.35 -11.94
C ILE A 67 5.83 -11.82 -11.86
N PHE A 68 5.64 -11.26 -10.67
CA PHE A 68 5.77 -9.83 -10.42
C PHE A 68 6.16 -9.59 -8.96
N ARG A 69 6.97 -8.56 -8.74
CA ARG A 69 7.32 -8.08 -7.42
C ARG A 69 7.25 -6.57 -7.40
N ALA A 70 6.73 -6.00 -6.31
CA ALA A 70 6.83 -4.58 -6.06
C ALA A 70 7.14 -4.28 -4.61
N THR A 71 7.87 -3.18 -4.42
CA THR A 71 8.22 -2.62 -3.13
C THR A 71 7.85 -1.15 -3.14
N SER A 72 7.21 -0.71 -2.06
CA SER A 72 6.77 0.67 -1.90
C SER A 72 7.22 1.23 -0.55
N VAL A 73 7.67 2.48 -0.56
CA VAL A 73 7.93 3.26 0.65
C VAL A 73 6.70 4.12 0.94
N PHE A 74 6.14 3.97 2.14
CA PHE A 74 4.97 4.71 2.59
C PHE A 74 5.33 5.77 3.63
N GLU A 75 4.71 6.94 3.52
CA GLU A 75 4.75 7.99 4.53
C GLU A 75 3.33 8.30 5.02
N LEU A 76 3.17 8.51 6.33
CA LEU A 76 1.89 8.94 6.88
C LEU A 76 1.52 10.31 6.32
N GLN A 77 0.36 10.46 5.70
CA GLN A 77 -0.14 11.79 5.39
C GLN A 77 -0.40 12.53 6.71
N LYS A 78 0.40 13.57 6.99
CA LYS A 78 -0.03 14.59 7.94
C LYS A 78 -1.29 15.22 7.35
N GLN A 79 -2.43 15.03 8.01
CA GLN A 79 -3.68 15.68 7.65
C GLN A 79 -3.42 17.15 7.34
N ILE A 80 -3.71 17.56 6.10
CA ILE A 80 -3.84 18.96 5.78
C ILE A 80 -5.08 19.42 6.54
N SER A 81 -4.89 20.11 7.66
CA SER A 81 -5.97 20.75 8.41
C SER A 81 -6.86 21.52 7.42
N PRO A 82 -8.20 21.39 7.48
CA PRO A 82 -9.07 22.11 6.57
C PRO A 82 -8.79 23.61 6.71
N VAL A 83 -8.47 24.25 5.59
CA VAL A 83 -8.30 25.70 5.51
C VAL A 83 -9.58 26.33 6.05
N LYS A 84 -9.49 27.04 7.19
CA LYS A 84 -10.60 27.81 7.76
C LYS A 84 -11.04 28.83 6.70
N ARG A 85 -12.12 28.53 5.96
CA ARG A 85 -12.77 29.52 5.09
C ARG A 85 -13.39 30.58 5.99
N HIS A 86 -12.74 31.73 6.12
CA HIS A 86 -13.39 32.93 6.66
C HIS A 86 -14.55 33.31 5.72
N ARG A 87 -15.78 33.14 6.21
CA ARG A 87 -16.95 33.77 5.61
C ARG A 87 -16.80 35.28 5.83
N ASN A 88 -16.42 36.01 4.80
CA ASN A 88 -16.61 37.45 4.76
C ASN A 88 -18.12 37.71 4.68
N ALA A 89 -18.73 38.05 5.81
CA ALA A 89 -20.05 38.68 5.82
C ALA A 89 -19.87 40.10 5.27
N LYS A 90 -20.40 40.36 4.07
CA LYS A 90 -20.63 41.72 3.59
C LYS A 90 -21.93 42.23 4.22
N LEU A 91 -21.83 43.37 4.90
CA LEU A 91 -22.93 44.29 5.17
C LEU A 91 -23.27 45.07 3.89
#